data_AF-A0A3B9NTT9-F1
#
_entry.id   AF-A0A3B9NTT9-F1
#
_cell.length_a   1.000
_cell.length_b   1.000
_cell.length_c   1.000
_cell.angle_alpha   90.00
_cell.angle_beta   90.00
_cell.angle_gamma   90.00
#
_symmetry.space_group_name_H-M   'P 1'
#
loop_
_entity.id
_entity.type
_entity.pdbx_description
1 polymer ?
#
loop_
_entity_poly.entity_id
_entity_poly.type
_entity_poly.pdbx_seq_one_letter_code
_entity_poly.pdbx_strand_id
1 'polypeptide(L)'
;MSSALSSSIETDFVSNPLTAPTILDNGPGRYRIGLIALASDYVVERDFMNMRPSDDVAIYVSRILNVNPCTVENLRTMGPRLADAASLIIPDGRLDAMVYCCTSGTAAMGYDTVADNIRT
;
A
#
# COMPACT_ATOMS: atom_id res chain seq x y z
N MET A 1 41.48 -28.63 28.13
CA MET A 1 41.15 -28.02 26.84
C MET A 1 40.45 -29.08 26.00
N SER A 2 39.12 -29.04 25.91
CA SER A 2 38.36 -29.90 25.02
C SER A 2 37.33 -29.01 24.35
N SER A 3 37.49 -28.81 23.04
CA SER A 3 36.65 -27.95 22.23
C SER A 3 35.33 -28.65 21.97
N ALA A 4 34.23 -28.08 22.48
CA ALA A 4 32.92 -28.38 21.95
C ALA A 4 32.83 -27.77 20.54
N LEU A 5 32.91 -28.61 19.51
CA LEU A 5 32.55 -28.25 18.15
C LEU A 5 31.04 -28.04 18.13
N SER A 6 30.63 -26.80 18.33
CA SER A 6 29.27 -26.34 18.00
C SER A 6 29.15 -26.39 16.48
N SER A 7 28.58 -27.47 15.95
CA SER A 7 28.14 -27.51 14.56
C SER A 7 26.85 -26.69 14.47
N SER A 8 27.00 -25.43 14.07
CA SER A 8 25.89 -24.60 13.63
C SER A 8 25.28 -25.28 12.41
N ILE A 9 24.05 -25.77 12.53
CA ILE A 9 23.28 -26.16 11.35
C ILE A 9 22.78 -24.84 10.74
N GLU A 10 23.59 -24.23 9.88
CA GLU A 10 23.09 -23.28 8.89
C GLU A 10 22.36 -24.11 7.82
N THR A 11 21.04 -24.26 7.98
CA THR A 11 20.21 -24.66 6.84
C THR A 11 20.11 -23.48 5.89
N ASP A 12 20.90 -23.51 4.82
CA ASP A 12 20.76 -22.58 3.70
C ASP A 12 19.31 -22.56 3.20
N PHE A 13 18.77 -21.35 2.97
CA PHE A 13 17.45 -21.21 2.35
C PHE A 13 17.53 -21.69 0.89
N VAL A 14 17.01 -22.89 0.63
CA VAL A 14 16.89 -23.43 -0.72
C VAL A 14 15.50 -23.11 -1.26
N SER A 15 15.44 -22.31 -2.33
CA SER A 15 14.22 -22.12 -3.12
C SER A 15 14.35 -22.85 -4.45
N ASN A 16 13.33 -23.63 -4.80
CA ASN A 16 13.23 -24.29 -6.11
C ASN A 16 12.23 -23.53 -6.98
N PRO A 17 12.63 -23.08 -8.19
CA PRO A 17 11.72 -22.37 -9.07
C PRO A 17 10.58 -23.29 -9.54
N LEU A 18 9.37 -22.74 -9.55
CA LEU A 18 8.22 -23.40 -10.16
C LEU A 18 8.45 -23.50 -11.67
N THR A 19 8.55 -24.73 -12.18
CA THR A 19 8.80 -25.03 -13.61
C THR A 19 7.58 -25.60 -14.32
N ALA A 20 6.58 -26.05 -13.57
CA ALA A 20 5.33 -26.54 -14.13
C ALA A 20 4.41 -25.37 -14.55
N PRO A 21 3.62 -25.51 -15.63
CA PRO A 21 2.61 -24.53 -15.98
C PRO A 21 1.57 -24.44 -14.87
N THR A 22 1.39 -23.24 -14.32
CA THR A 22 0.43 -22.95 -13.25
C THR A 22 -0.66 -22.01 -13.75
N ILE A 23 -1.88 -22.23 -13.25
CA ILE A 23 -3.01 -21.34 -13.44
C ILE A 23 -3.13 -20.51 -12.16
N LEU A 24 -3.07 -19.18 -12.29
CA LEU A 24 -3.26 -18.28 -11.17
C LEU A 24 -4.75 -18.15 -10.85
N ASP A 25 -5.07 -17.99 -9.56
CA ASP A 25 -6.41 -17.60 -9.15
C ASP A 25 -6.65 -16.10 -9.45
N ASN A 26 -7.83 -15.61 -9.07
CA ASN A 26 -8.16 -14.20 -9.30
C ASN A 26 -7.53 -13.25 -8.25
N GLY A 27 -6.72 -13.73 -7.32
CA GLY A 27 -6.22 -12.97 -6.17
C GLY A 27 -7.26 -12.75 -5.07
N PRO A 28 -6.85 -12.20 -3.91
CA PRO A 28 -7.69 -12.12 -2.73
C PRO A 28 -8.77 -11.04 -2.82
N GLY A 29 -9.82 -11.23 -2.03
CA GLY A 29 -10.94 -10.30 -1.87
C GLY A 29 -11.86 -10.23 -3.09
N ARG A 30 -13.16 -10.42 -2.83
CA ARG A 30 -14.19 -10.11 -3.81
C ARG A 30 -14.30 -8.62 -4.06
N TYR A 31 -14.06 -7.79 -3.05
CA TYR A 31 -14.05 -6.33 -3.13
C TYR A 31 -12.65 -5.81 -2.81
N ARG A 32 -12.14 -4.84 -3.57
CA ARG A 32 -10.74 -4.42 -3.51
C ARG A 32 -10.65 -2.91 -3.40
N ILE A 33 -9.98 -2.45 -2.35
CA ILE A 33 -9.80 -1.04 -2.04
C ILE A 33 -8.31 -0.72 -2.06
N GLY A 34 -7.93 0.24 -2.90
CA GLY A 34 -6.61 0.86 -2.86
C GLY A 34 -6.58 2.05 -1.92
N LEU A 35 -5.56 2.14 -1.07
CA LEU A 35 -5.33 3.25 -0.13
C LEU A 35 -4.01 3.94 -0.46
N ILE A 36 -4.07 5.26 -0.60
CA ILE A 36 -2.88 6.12 -0.62
C ILE A 36 -2.76 6.74 0.77
N ALA A 37 -1.91 6.15 1.60
CA ALA A 37 -1.64 6.60 2.97
C ALA A 37 -0.51 7.65 3.00
N LEU A 38 -0.46 8.45 4.07
CA LEU A 38 0.71 9.29 4.33
C LEU A 38 1.84 8.45 4.94
N ALA A 39 3.09 8.78 4.63
CA ALA A 39 4.25 8.09 5.19
C ALA A 39 4.28 8.14 6.73
N SER A 40 3.77 9.21 7.33
CA SER A 40 3.64 9.36 8.78
C SER A 40 2.32 8.84 9.37
N ASP A 41 1.45 8.21 8.58
CA ASP A 41 0.19 7.66 9.09
C ASP A 41 0.45 6.35 9.85
N TYR A 42 -0.05 6.27 11.08
CA TYR A 42 0.09 5.10 11.96
C TYR A 42 -1.20 4.29 12.10
N VAL A 43 -2.33 4.83 11.65
CA VAL A 43 -3.66 4.33 12.03
C VAL A 43 -4.48 3.84 10.85
N VAL A 44 -4.37 4.49 9.68
CA VAL A 44 -5.34 4.25 8.60
C VAL A 44 -5.39 2.79 8.14
N GLU A 45 -4.23 2.14 8.03
CA GLU A 45 -4.15 0.74 7.62
C GLU A 45 -4.82 -0.18 8.64
N ARG A 46 -4.53 0.04 9.93
CA ARG A 46 -5.15 -0.72 11.03
C ARG A 46 -6.66 -0.50 11.08
N ASP A 47 -7.11 0.74 10.92
CA ASP A 47 -8.52 1.09 11.04
C ASP A 47 -9.34 0.51 9.88
N PHE A 48 -8.85 0.61 8.64
CA PHE A 48 -9.49 -0.05 7.49
C PHE A 48 -9.56 -1.57 7.67
N MET A 49 -8.49 -2.19 8.18
CA MET A 49 -8.46 -3.62 8.44
C MET A 49 -9.43 -4.05 9.55
N ASN A 50 -9.63 -3.24 10.59
CA ASN A 50 -10.57 -3.52 11.66
C ASN A 50 -12.03 -3.21 11.29
N MET A 51 -12.26 -2.22 10.42
CA MET A 51 -13.58 -1.80 9.99
C MET A 51 -14.16 -2.66 8.87
N ARG A 52 -13.32 -3.44 8.16
CA ARG A 52 -13.81 -4.26 7.06
C ARG A 52 -14.86 -5.27 7.56
N PRO A 53 -15.99 -5.44 6.85
CA PRO A 53 -17.06 -6.31 7.30
C PRO A 53 -16.70 -7.80 7.25
N SER A 54 -15.71 -8.18 6.43
CA SER A 54 -15.19 -9.54 6.29
C SER A 54 -13.89 -9.54 5.48
N ASP A 55 -13.26 -10.71 5.38
CA ASP A 55 -12.06 -10.93 4.57
C ASP A 55 -12.31 -10.87 3.05
N ASP A 56 -13.58 -10.80 2.61
CA ASP A 56 -13.93 -10.55 1.21
C ASP A 56 -13.58 -9.12 0.76
N VAL A 57 -13.28 -8.21 1.69
CA VAL A 57 -12.77 -6.86 1.37
C VAL A 57 -11.25 -6.84 1.56
N ALA A 58 -10.54 -6.89 0.44
CA ALA A 58 -9.08 -6.77 0.40
C ALA A 58 -8.66 -5.30 0.31
N ILE A 59 -7.63 -4.94 1.07
CA ILE A 59 -7.09 -3.60 1.20
C ILE A 59 -5.63 -3.63 0.74
N TYR A 60 -5.25 -2.70 -0.12
CA TYR A 60 -3.92 -2.59 -0.71
C TYR A 60 -3.42 -1.17 -0.54
N VAL A 61 -2.17 -0.99 -0.14
CA VAL A 61 -1.69 0.31 0.35
C VAL A 61 -0.42 0.70 -0.35
N SER A 62 -0.36 1.94 -0.81
CA SER A 62 0.88 2.65 -1.10
C SER A 62 0.97 3.90 -0.22
N ARG A 63 2.16 4.48 -0.13
CA ARG A 63 2.43 5.62 0.73
C ARG A 63 3.03 6.79 -0.06
N ILE A 64 2.59 8.00 0.27
CA ILE A 64 3.24 9.24 -0.18
C ILE A 64 4.01 9.89 0.95
N LEU A 65 5.13 10.54 0.61
CA LEU A 65 5.83 11.40 1.56
C LEU A 65 4.95 12.61 1.92
N ASN A 66 4.67 12.79 3.21
CA ASN A 66 4.09 14.03 3.72
C ASN A 66 5.18 15.01 4.17
N VAL A 67 4.94 16.30 3.93
CA VAL A 67 5.87 17.38 4.27
C VAL A 67 5.43 18.05 5.57
N ASN A 68 6.35 18.15 6.53
CA ASN A 68 6.12 18.80 7.82
C ASN A 68 6.86 20.15 7.88
N PRO A 69 6.31 21.17 8.57
CA PRO A 69 5.05 21.16 9.32
C PRO A 69 3.80 21.11 8.41
N CYS A 70 2.67 20.66 8.96
CA CYS A 70 1.40 20.55 8.22
C CYS A 70 0.80 21.94 7.94
N THR A 71 1.24 22.58 6.85
CA THR A 71 0.72 23.85 6.34
C THR A 71 -0.02 23.66 5.03
N VAL A 72 -0.88 24.60 4.65
CA VAL A 72 -1.62 24.53 3.38
C VAL A 72 -0.67 24.47 2.19
N GLU A 73 0.43 25.24 2.23
CA GLU A 73 1.46 25.27 1.21
C GLU A 73 2.12 23.89 1.08
N ASN A 74 2.54 23.28 2.20
CA ASN A 74 3.16 21.97 2.21
C ASN A 74 2.21 20.88 1.74
N LEU A 75 0.93 20.94 2.12
CA LEU A 75 -0.07 19.96 1.69
C LEU A 75 -0.25 19.95 0.16
N ARG A 76 -0.22 21.13 -0.48
CA ARG A 76 -0.34 21.25 -1.94
C ARG A 76 0.85 20.63 -2.69
N THR A 77 2.02 20.54 -2.07
CA THR A 77 3.20 19.92 -2.70
C THR A 77 3.07 18.40 -2.87
N MET A 78 2.11 17.78 -2.20
CA MET A 78 1.89 16.33 -2.26
C MET A 78 1.13 15.90 -3.52
N GLY A 79 0.30 16.77 -4.11
CA GLY A 79 -0.58 16.46 -5.24
C GLY A 79 0.12 15.73 -6.40
N PRO A 80 1.24 16.25 -6.93
CA PRO A 80 1.97 15.61 -8.03
C PRO A 80 2.46 14.19 -7.75
N ARG A 81 2.56 13.78 -6.48
CA ARG A 81 3.04 12.45 -6.07
C ARG A 81 1.92 11.41 -5.96
N LEU A 82 0.66 11.83 -6.10
CA LEU A 82 -0.49 10.94 -5.95
C LEU A 82 -0.57 9.92 -7.10
N ALA A 83 -0.24 10.32 -8.33
CA ALA A 83 -0.22 9.42 -9.48
C ALA A 83 0.81 8.29 -9.29
N ASP A 84 2.03 8.65 -8.88
CA ASP A 84 3.10 7.68 -8.61
C ASP A 84 2.65 6.66 -7.55
N ALA A 85 2.06 7.14 -6.45
CA ALA A 85 1.57 6.26 -5.40
C ALA A 85 0.40 5.39 -5.85
N ALA A 86 -0.54 5.94 -6.63
CA ALA A 86 -1.65 5.18 -7.20
C ALA A 86 -1.15 4.05 -8.12
N SER A 87 -0.15 4.33 -8.96
CA SER A 87 0.43 3.37 -9.92
C SER A 87 1.04 2.13 -9.27
N LEU A 88 1.45 2.22 -8.00
CA LEU A 88 2.04 1.12 -7.24
C LEU A 88 0.98 0.15 -6.69
N ILE A 89 -0.30 0.53 -6.68
CA ILE A 89 -1.37 -0.27 -6.07
C ILE A 89 -1.93 -1.24 -7.12
N ILE A 90 -1.48 -2.49 -7.06
CA ILE A 90 -1.87 -3.59 -7.96
C ILE A 90 -1.84 -3.16 -9.45
N PRO A 91 -0.64 -2.95 -10.02
CA PRO A 91 -0.55 -2.73 -11.46
C PRO A 91 -1.23 -3.86 -12.21
N ASP A 92 -2.02 -3.50 -13.24
CA ASP A 92 -2.79 -4.40 -14.10
C ASP A 92 -3.94 -5.17 -13.42
N GLY A 93 -4.19 -4.93 -12.13
CA GLY A 93 -5.27 -5.56 -11.39
C GLY A 93 -6.57 -4.78 -11.36
N ARG A 94 -7.60 -5.41 -10.79
CA ARG A 94 -8.89 -4.77 -10.53
C ARG A 94 -8.89 -4.13 -9.14
N LEU A 95 -9.32 -2.87 -9.07
CA LEU A 95 -9.75 -2.20 -7.85
C LEU A 95 -11.20 -1.75 -8.01
N ASP A 96 -12.00 -1.84 -6.94
CA ASP A 96 -13.38 -1.35 -6.93
C ASP A 96 -13.45 0.08 -6.38
N ALA A 97 -12.46 0.50 -5.60
CA ALA A 97 -12.31 1.86 -5.10
C ALA A 97 -10.85 2.24 -4.87
N MET A 98 -10.56 3.54 -4.99
CA MET A 98 -9.30 4.15 -4.61
C MET A 98 -9.57 5.27 -3.59
N VAL A 99 -8.78 5.31 -2.53
CA VAL A 99 -8.98 6.23 -1.40
C VAL A 99 -7.69 6.98 -1.11
N TYR A 100 -7.76 8.30 -1.12
CA TYR A 100 -6.70 9.14 -0.59
C TYR A 100 -6.95 9.44 0.89
N CYS A 101 -6.03 9.01 1.74
CA CYS A 101 -6.24 8.99 3.20
C CYS A 101 -5.84 10.30 3.90
N CYS A 102 -5.92 11.44 3.21
CA CYS A 102 -5.59 12.74 3.81
C CYS A 102 -6.71 13.76 3.58
N THR A 103 -7.55 13.93 4.61
CA THR A 103 -8.63 14.91 4.62
C THR A 103 -8.11 16.34 4.47
N SER A 104 -7.02 16.70 5.18
CA SER A 104 -6.41 18.02 5.10
C SER A 104 -5.79 18.30 3.73
N GLY A 105 -5.13 17.30 3.12
CA GLY A 105 -4.61 17.38 1.76
C GLY A 105 -5.71 17.65 0.75
N THR A 106 -6.84 16.93 0.86
CA THR A 106 -8.02 17.15 0.02
C THR A 106 -8.62 18.54 0.24
N ALA A 107 -8.72 19.01 1.48
CA ALA A 107 -9.22 20.35 1.78
C ALA A 107 -8.31 21.46 1.21
N ALA A 108 -6.98 21.26 1.19
CA ALA A 108 -6.02 22.24 0.69
C ALA A 108 -5.92 22.29 -0.85
N MET A 109 -6.10 21.14 -1.52
CA MET A 109 -5.95 20.98 -2.97
C MET A 109 -7.27 20.99 -3.75
N GLY A 110 -8.38 20.66 -3.09
CA GLY A 110 -9.68 20.41 -3.72
C GLY A 110 -9.85 18.96 -4.17
N TYR A 111 -11.10 18.48 -4.16
CA TYR A 111 -11.45 17.11 -4.55
C TYR A 111 -11.05 16.80 -5.99
N ASP A 112 -11.39 17.67 -6.94
CA ASP A 112 -11.16 17.44 -8.37
C ASP A 112 -9.66 17.26 -8.65
N THR A 113 -8.82 18.14 -8.10
CA THR A 113 -7.36 18.02 -8.18
C THR A 113 -6.86 16.67 -7.68
N VAL A 114 -7.32 16.22 -6.51
CA VAL A 114 -6.90 14.91 -5.96
C VAL A 114 -7.37 13.77 -6.85
N ALA A 115 -8.64 13.80 -7.28
CA ALA A 115 -9.23 12.75 -8.08
C ALA A 115 -8.56 12.65 -9.46
N ASP A 116 -8.22 13.77 -10.08
CA ASP A 116 -7.55 13.83 -11.37
C ASP A 116 -6.14 13.25 -11.29
N ASN A 117 -5.37 13.55 -10.24
CA ASN A 117 -4.03 12.97 -10.06
C ASN A 117 -4.08 11.45 -9.82
N ILE A 118 -5.18 10.91 -9.28
CA ILE A 118 -5.32 9.48 -8.96
C ILE A 118 -5.86 8.67 -10.15
N ARG A 119 -6.69 9.27 -11.01
CA ARG A 119 -7.32 8.61 -12.16
C ARG A 119 -6.42 8.48 -13.40
N THR A 120 -5.24 9.13 -13.38
CA THR A 120 -4.23 9.07 -14.45
C THR A 120 -3.61 7.68 -14.57
#